data_AF-A0A1I1FS83-F1
#
_entry.id   AF-A0A1I1FS83-F1
#
_cell.length_a   1.000
_cell.length_b   1.000
_cell.length_c   1.000
_cell.angle_alpha   90.00
_cell.angle_beta   90.00
_cell.angle_gamma   90.00
#
_symmetry.space_group_name_H-M   'P 1'
#
loop_
_entity.id
_entity.type
_entity.pdbx_description
1 polymer ?
#
loop_
_entity_poly.entity_id
_entity_poly.type
_entity_poly.pdbx_seq_one_letter_code
_entity_poly.pdbx_strand_id
1 'polypeptide(L)'
;MALYDAKIEKFSKKVEQLERNIKRDTEERRRLLSEITRLRYLSLCEKLNCEGEELETVLAREHEQIQNMKARGLTDDEIDDLGKGGKYEEQMSFYSEEDNDENKND
;
A
#
# COMPACT_ATOMS: atom_id res chain seq x y z
N MET A 1 -38.83 4.03 52.28
CA MET A 1 -37.88 4.57 51.28
C MET A 1 -37.27 3.39 50.53
N ALA A 2 -37.88 2.91 49.43
CA ALA A 2 -37.32 1.71 48.75
C ALA A 2 -37.81 1.42 47.32
N LEU A 3 -38.66 2.24 46.67
CA LEU A 3 -39.24 1.84 45.39
C LEU A 3 -38.30 2.08 44.19
N TYR A 4 -37.48 3.13 44.28
CA TYR A 4 -36.53 3.50 43.23
C TYR A 4 -35.08 3.10 43.56
N ASP A 5 -34.74 2.95 44.83
CA ASP A 5 -33.36 2.69 45.29
C ASP A 5 -32.80 1.37 44.74
N ALA A 6 -33.60 0.28 44.76
CA ALA A 6 -33.19 -1.01 44.19
C ALA A 6 -33.00 -0.96 42.67
N LYS A 7 -33.79 -0.12 41.98
CA LYS A 7 -33.68 0.06 40.53
C LYS A 7 -32.45 0.90 40.17
N ILE A 8 -32.15 1.93 40.96
CA ILE A 8 -30.94 2.73 40.86
C ILE A 8 -29.72 1.83 41.05
N GLU A 9 -29.66 1.03 42.12
CA GLU A 9 -28.53 0.14 42.38
C GLU A 9 -28.29 -0.87 41.24
N LYS A 10 -29.36 -1.45 40.70
CA LYS A 10 -29.26 -2.37 39.54
C LYS A 10 -28.68 -1.66 38.32
N PHE A 11 -29.11 -0.45 38.02
CA PHE A 11 -28.58 0.31 36.89
C PHE A 11 -27.15 0.79 37.13
N SER A 12 -26.80 1.23 38.33
CA SER A 12 -25.42 1.58 38.69
C SER A 12 -24.46 0.41 38.46
N LYS A 13 -24.81 -0.80 38.93
CA LYS A 13 -24.00 -2.01 38.67
C LYS A 13 -23.88 -2.32 37.19
N LYS A 14 -24.95 -2.09 36.41
CA LYS A 14 -24.91 -2.32 34.96
C LYS A 14 -24.02 -1.30 34.25
N VAL A 15 -24.07 -0.03 34.65
CA VAL A 15 -23.19 1.03 34.14
C VAL A 15 -21.73 0.69 34.42
N GLU A 16 -21.38 0.33 35.66
CA GLU A 16 -20.01 -0.07 36.01
C GLU A 16 -19.52 -1.28 35.21
N GLN A 17 -20.40 -2.24 34.91
CA GLN A 17 -20.06 -3.39 34.07
C GLN A 17 -19.81 -2.95 32.63
N LEU A 18 -20.67 -2.10 32.07
CA LEU A 18 -20.51 -1.57 30.72
C LEU A 18 -19.22 -0.75 30.60
N GLU A 19 -18.89 0.08 31.58
CA GLU A 19 -17.63 0.84 31.63
C GLU A 19 -16.41 -0.07 31.66
N ARG A 20 -16.45 -1.17 32.44
CA ARG A 20 -15.37 -2.17 32.46
C ARG A 20 -15.21 -2.87 31.10
N ASN A 21 -16.31 -3.20 30.44
CA ASN A 21 -16.28 -3.79 29.11
C ASN A 21 -15.72 -2.81 28.08
N ILE A 22 -16.20 -1.57 28.06
CA ILE A 22 -15.69 -0.51 27.18
C ILE A 22 -14.17 -0.35 27.32
N LYS A 23 -13.65 -0.33 28.56
CA LYS A 23 -12.20 -0.24 28.80
C LYS A 23 -11.44 -1.43 28.20
N ARG A 24 -11.96 -2.64 28.38
CA ARG A 24 -11.36 -3.87 27.85
C ARG A 24 -11.38 -3.88 26.32
N ASP A 25 -12.52 -3.62 25.73
CA ASP A 25 -12.72 -3.66 24.28
C ASP A 25 -11.91 -2.55 23.58
N THR A 26 -11.76 -1.39 24.23
CA THR A 26 -10.90 -0.30 23.74
C THR A 26 -9.42 -0.72 23.72
N GLU A 27 -8.96 -1.39 24.76
CA GLU A 27 -7.58 -1.90 24.84
C GLU A 27 -7.35 -3.04 23.83
N GLU A 28 -8.32 -3.94 23.66
CA GLU A 28 -8.26 -4.99 22.63
C GLU A 28 -8.23 -4.39 21.22
N ARG A 29 -9.11 -3.43 20.93
CA ARG A 29 -9.10 -2.68 19.67
C ARG A 29 -7.73 -2.04 19.42
N ARG A 30 -7.12 -1.44 20.44
CA ARG A 30 -5.77 -0.85 20.32
C ARG A 30 -4.74 -1.91 19.92
N ARG A 31 -4.75 -3.08 20.56
CA ARG A 31 -3.83 -4.19 20.23
C ARG A 31 -4.05 -4.70 18.81
N LEU A 32 -5.30 -4.91 18.40
CA LEU A 32 -5.63 -5.35 17.05
C LEU A 32 -5.19 -4.34 15.99
N LEU A 33 -5.35 -3.04 16.24
CA LEU A 33 -4.86 -2.01 15.32
C LEU A 33 -3.33 -2.04 15.18
N SER A 34 -2.60 -2.19 16.30
CA SER A 34 -1.14 -2.34 16.25
C SER A 34 -0.72 -3.58 15.45
N GLU A 35 -1.43 -4.70 15.60
CA GLU A 35 -1.13 -5.93 14.86
C GLU A 35 -1.45 -5.78 13.36
N ILE A 36 -2.57 -5.13 13.01
CA ILE A 36 -2.89 -4.81 11.61
C ILE A 36 -1.77 -3.97 10.99
N THR A 37 -1.29 -2.94 11.68
CA THR A 37 -0.17 -2.12 11.19
C THR A 37 1.09 -2.95 10.99
N ARG A 38 1.43 -3.83 11.94
CA ARG A 38 2.58 -4.73 11.84
C ARG A 38 2.46 -5.67 10.64
N LEU A 39 1.30 -6.30 10.45
CA LEU A 39 1.06 -7.22 9.33
C LEU A 39 1.10 -6.52 7.97
N ARG A 40 0.61 -5.28 7.88
CA ARG A 40 0.72 -4.46 6.66
C ARG A 40 2.18 -4.19 6.31
N TYR A 41 3.00 -3.83 7.30
CA TYR A 41 4.44 -3.67 7.10
C TYR A 41 5.09 -4.97 6.61
N LEU A 42 4.83 -6.11 7.27
CA LEU A 42 5.39 -7.40 6.86
C LEU A 42 4.96 -7.80 5.43
N SER A 43 3.70 -7.58 5.08
CA SER A 43 3.21 -7.84 3.72
C SER A 43 3.92 -6.96 2.68
N LEU A 44 4.29 -5.73 3.04
CA LEU A 44 5.03 -4.85 2.15
C LEU A 44 6.48 -5.32 1.98
N CYS A 45 7.14 -5.71 3.08
CA CYS A 45 8.48 -6.31 3.05
C CYS A 45 8.53 -7.55 2.17
N GLU A 46 7.54 -8.44 2.28
CA GLU A 46 7.45 -9.65 1.46
C GLU A 46 7.29 -9.34 -0.03
N LYS A 47 6.46 -8.35 -0.38
CA LYS A 47 6.21 -7.96 -1.78
C LYS A 47 7.43 -7.34 -2.46
N LEU A 48 8.18 -6.54 -1.71
CA LEU A 48 9.33 -5.79 -2.23
C LEU A 48 10.67 -6.49 -1.96
N ASN A 49 10.65 -7.60 -1.21
CA ASN A 49 11.81 -8.36 -0.79
C ASN A 49 12.89 -7.48 -0.11
N CYS A 50 12.45 -6.55 0.75
CA CYS A 50 13.31 -5.62 1.48
C CYS A 50 12.74 -5.32 2.87
N GLU A 51 13.58 -4.90 3.82
CA GLU A 51 13.20 -4.69 5.22
C GLU A 51 13.78 -3.40 5.82
N GLY A 52 13.10 -2.82 6.80
CA GLY A 52 13.60 -1.71 7.61
C GLY A 52 13.96 -0.47 6.79
N GLU A 53 15.19 0.03 6.98
CA GLU A 53 15.71 1.21 6.29
C GLU A 53 15.81 1.01 4.76
N GLU A 54 16.02 -0.22 4.31
CA GLU A 54 16.05 -0.54 2.87
C GLU A 54 14.67 -0.30 2.24
N LEU A 55 13.60 -0.71 2.92
CA LEU A 55 12.23 -0.45 2.47
C LEU A 55 11.95 1.06 2.40
N GLU A 56 12.37 1.83 3.39
CA GLU A 56 12.24 3.30 3.36
C GLU A 56 12.99 3.92 2.18
N THR A 57 14.20 3.44 1.92
CA THR A 57 15.05 3.91 0.82
C THR A 57 14.45 3.58 -0.55
N VAL A 58 13.94 2.35 -0.73
CA VAL A 58 13.28 1.92 -1.97
C VAL A 58 12.04 2.76 -2.23
N LEU A 59 11.18 2.94 -1.23
CA LEU A 59 9.95 3.74 -1.38
C LEU A 59 10.25 5.22 -1.67
N ALA A 60 11.24 5.81 -0.99
CA ALA A 60 11.64 7.19 -1.24
C ALA A 60 12.18 7.38 -2.66
N ARG A 61 13.01 6.45 -3.13
CA ARG A 61 13.57 6.46 -4.48
C ARG A 61 12.50 6.28 -5.55
N GLU A 62 11.58 5.33 -5.39
CA GLU A 62 10.46 5.12 -6.31
C GLU A 62 9.55 6.35 -6.37
N HIS A 63 9.26 6.95 -5.21
CA HIS A 63 8.48 8.18 -5.14
C HIS A 63 9.16 9.33 -5.88
N GLU A 64 10.47 9.53 -5.67
CA GLU A 64 11.26 10.55 -6.37
C GLU A 64 11.26 10.32 -7.88
N GLN A 65 11.43 9.08 -8.33
CA GLN A 65 11.37 8.73 -9.76
C GLN A 65 10.02 9.09 -10.38
N ILE A 66 8.91 8.79 -9.70
CA ILE A 66 7.55 9.16 -10.14
C ILE A 66 7.41 10.69 -10.20
N GLN A 67 7.85 11.42 -9.17
CA GLN A 67 7.78 12.89 -9.18
C GLN A 67 8.61 13.50 -10.31
N ASN A 68 9.78 12.95 -10.61
CA ASN A 68 10.61 13.38 -11.73
C ASN A 68 9.92 13.16 -13.08
N MET A 69 9.17 12.06 -13.25
CA MET A 69 8.37 11.82 -14.45
C MET A 69 7.21 12.81 -14.55
N LYS A 70 6.48 13.06 -13.46
CA LYS A 70 5.41 14.07 -13.42
C LYS A 70 5.92 15.48 -13.72
N ALA A 71 7.09 15.85 -13.19
CA ALA A 71 7.73 17.14 -13.45
C ALA A 71 8.11 17.34 -14.92
N ARG A 72 8.32 16.24 -15.67
CA ARG A 72 8.54 16.26 -17.12
C ARG A 72 7.24 16.28 -17.92
N GLY A 73 6.08 16.36 -17.26
CA GLY A 73 4.77 16.51 -17.88
C GLY A 73 4.01 15.21 -18.11
N LEU A 74 4.51 14.06 -17.61
CA LEU A 74 3.77 12.81 -17.71
C LEU A 74 2.63 12.78 -16.69
N THR A 75 1.49 12.29 -17.15
CA THR A 75 0.34 11.94 -16.33
C THR A 75 0.51 10.55 -15.70
N ASP A 76 -0.29 10.24 -14.68
CA ASP A 76 -0.23 8.94 -14.00
C ASP A 76 -0.56 7.78 -14.96
N ASP A 77 -1.51 7.99 -15.87
CA ASP A 77 -1.87 6.99 -16.89
C ASP A 77 -0.70 6.70 -17.86
N GLU A 78 0.03 7.74 -18.28
CA GLU A 78 1.21 7.59 -19.13
C GLU A 78 2.37 6.88 -18.40
N ILE A 79 2.54 7.14 -17.10
CA ILE A 79 3.53 6.46 -16.26
C ILE A 79 3.16 4.97 -16.09
N ASP A 80 1.89 4.66 -15.85
CA ASP A 80 1.41 3.29 -15.74
C ASP A 80 1.58 2.52 -17.06
N ASP A 81 1.36 3.19 -18.20
CA ASP A 81 1.52 2.58 -19.52
C ASP A 81 2.98 2.25 -19.87
N LEU A 82 3.96 3.01 -19.34
CA LEU A 82 5.39 2.66 -19.45
C LEU A 82 5.71 1.32 -18.78
N GLY A 83 5.03 1.00 -17.67
CA GLY A 83 5.22 -0.24 -16.92
C GLY A 83 4.59 -1.48 -17.56
N LYS A 84 3.68 -1.31 -18.54
CA LYS A 84 2.91 -2.41 -19.16
C LYS A 84 3.63 -3.14 -20.30
N GLY A 85 4.87 -2.76 -20.65
CA GLY A 85 5.83 -3.60 -21.38
C GLY A 85 5.32 -4.39 -22.60
N GLY A 86 4.47 -3.82 -23.45
CA GLY A 86 3.83 -4.59 -24.53
C GLY A 86 3.94 -4.03 -25.95
N LYS A 87 4.60 -2.89 -26.19
CA LYS A 87 4.63 -2.24 -27.52
C LYS A 87 6.01 -1.81 -28.03
N TYR A 88 7.08 -2.06 -27.27
CA TYR A 88 8.44 -1.68 -27.68
C TYR A 88 9.12 -2.73 -28.59
N GLU A 89 8.69 -3.99 -28.56
CA GLU A 89 9.21 -5.02 -29.47
C GLU A 89 8.76 -4.79 -30.93
N GLU A 90 7.56 -4.25 -31.15
CA GLU A 90 6.99 -4.04 -32.49
C GLU A 90 7.67 -2.88 -33.24
N GLN A 91 8.21 -1.87 -32.53
CA GLN A 91 8.93 -0.75 -33.16
C GLN A 91 10.38 -1.10 -33.55
N MET A 92 11.01 -2.10 -32.91
CA MET A 92 12.38 -2.52 -33.26
C MET A 92 12.43 -3.40 -34.52
N SER A 93 11.32 -4.06 -34.86
CA SER A 93 11.19 -4.81 -36.12
C SER A 93 11.22 -3.91 -37.35
N PHE A 94 10.75 -2.66 -37.24
CA PHE A 94 10.68 -1.74 -38.38
C PHE A 94 12.07 -1.26 -38.84
N TYR A 95 13.05 -1.16 -37.94
CA TYR A 95 14.39 -0.66 -38.26
C TYR A 95 15.41 -1.74 -38.65
N SER A 96 15.02 -3.02 -38.66
CA SER A 96 15.94 -4.13 -38.93
C SER A 96 15.80 -4.75 -40.34
N GLU A 97 14.83 -4.31 -41.14
CA GLU A 97 14.54 -4.89 -42.47
C GLU A 97 15.10 -4.10 -43.67
N GLU A 98 15.73 -2.92 -43.48
CA GLU A 98 16.19 -2.09 -44.62
C GLU A 98 17.70 -2.11 -44.93
N ASP A 99 18.54 -2.82 -44.18
CA ASP A 99 20.02 -2.80 -44.38
C ASP A 99 20.61 -4.11 -44.94
N ASN A 100 19.87 -4.87 -45.75
CA ASN A 100 20.38 -6.13 -46.33
C ASN A 100 20.14 -6.29 -47.84
N ASP A 101 20.20 -5.20 -48.61
CA ASP A 101 20.42 -5.30 -50.07
C ASP A 101 21.91 -5.51 -50.35
N GLU A 102 22.33 -6.78 -50.24
CA GLU A 102 23.64 -7.27 -50.63
C GLU A 102 23.97 -6.86 -52.08
N ASN A 103 25.04 -6.08 -52.18
CA ASN A 103 25.83 -5.79 -53.35
C ASN A 103 26.23 -7.07 -54.09
N LYS A 104 25.41 -7.54 -55.04
CA LYS A 104 25.79 -8.59 -56.00
C LYS A 104 26.62 -7.99 -57.13
N ASN A 105 27.93 -7.90 -56.90
CA ASN A 105 28.92 -7.91 -57.97
C ASN A 105 29.54 -9.31 -58.04
N ASP A 106 29.11 -10.10 -59.02
CA ASP A 106 29.95 -10.90 -59.95
C ASP A 106 29.06 -11.58 -61.00
#